data_AF-A0A258KVX5-F1
#
_entry.id   AF-A0A258KVX5-F1
#
_cell.length_a   1.000
_cell.length_b   1.000
_cell.length_c   1.000
_cell.angle_alpha   90.00
_cell.angle_beta   90.00
_cell.angle_gamma   90.00
#
_symmetry.space_group_name_H-M   'P 1'
#
loop_
_entity.id
_entity.type
_entity.pdbx_description
1 polymer ?
#
loop_
_entity_poly.entity_id
_entity_poly.type
_entity_poly.pdbx_seq_one_letter_code
_entity_poly.pdbx_strand_id
1 'polypeptide(L)'
;MRTAALALALALPVSAASATDSQTQHHYDRRGSSAGKTVRFGDTDRRYDARGNVVRKSVTFGDRTHHYDARGNLIGRSSPAFRDRR
;
A
#
# COMPACT_ATOMS: atom_id res chain seq x y z
N MET A 1 -20.06 12.99 19.40
CA MET A 1 -20.32 11.72 18.70
C MET A 1 -19.27 11.57 17.60
N ARG A 2 -18.25 10.72 17.81
CA ARG A 2 -17.25 10.39 16.79
C ARG A 2 -17.77 9.17 16.06
N THR A 3 -18.31 9.36 14.86
CA THR A 3 -18.92 8.29 14.08
C THR A 3 -17.88 7.23 13.74
N ALA A 4 -18.16 6.02 14.23
CA ALA A 4 -17.54 4.79 13.80
C ALA A 4 -17.86 4.54 12.32
N ALA A 5 -16.88 4.11 11.54
CA ALA A 5 -17.13 3.40 10.29
C ALA A 5 -16.88 1.92 10.54
N LEU A 6 -17.93 1.27 11.05
CA LEU A 6 -18.08 -0.17 11.15
C LEU A 6 -18.25 -0.70 9.71
N ALA A 7 -17.24 -1.36 9.15
CA ALA A 7 -17.37 -1.99 7.85
C ALA A 7 -17.99 -3.39 8.02
N LEU A 8 -19.32 -3.44 8.15
CA LEU A 8 -20.12 -4.65 7.93
C LEU A 8 -20.43 -4.71 6.44
N ALA A 9 -19.84 -5.65 5.70
CA ALA A 9 -20.22 -5.93 4.33
C ALA A 9 -20.33 -7.45 4.11
N LEU A 10 -21.59 -7.85 4.04
CA LEU A 10 -22.19 -9.11 3.60
C LEU A 10 -21.44 -9.76 2.41
N ALA A 11 -21.19 -11.06 2.50
CA ALA A 11 -20.62 -11.85 1.42
C ALA A 11 -21.58 -11.92 0.21
N LEU A 12 -21.10 -11.46 -0.95
CA LEU A 12 -21.70 -11.64 -2.27
C LEU A 12 -20.59 -12.15 -3.22
N PRO A 13 -20.85 -13.14 -4.09
CA PRO A 13 -19.84 -13.67 -5.01
C PRO A 13 -19.71 -12.68 -6.17
N VAL A 14 -18.70 -11.80 -6.12
CA VAL A 14 -18.42 -10.90 -7.23
C VAL A 14 -17.51 -11.62 -8.22
N SER A 15 -18.10 -11.99 -9.36
CA SER A 15 -17.42 -12.45 -10.56
C SER A 15 -16.23 -11.56 -10.92
N ALA A 16 -15.12 -12.21 -11.26
CA ALA A 16 -13.86 -11.61 -11.67
C ALA A 16 -14.02 -10.64 -12.85
N ALA A 17 -14.19 -9.36 -12.54
CA ALA A 17 -13.66 -8.28 -13.34
C ALA A 17 -12.35 -7.85 -12.68
N SER A 18 -11.26 -7.72 -13.42
CA SER A 18 -9.96 -7.25 -12.92
C SER A 18 -10.09 -5.84 -12.35
N ALA A 19 -10.56 -5.74 -11.11
CA ALA A 19 -10.63 -4.52 -10.37
C ALA A 19 -9.18 -4.10 -10.14
N THR A 20 -8.78 -2.99 -10.75
CA THR A 20 -7.57 -2.29 -10.33
C THR A 20 -7.91 -1.62 -9.00
N ASP A 21 -8.13 -2.44 -7.99
CA ASP A 21 -8.65 -2.02 -6.71
C ASP A 21 -7.54 -1.24 -6.01
N SER A 22 -7.78 0.05 -5.86
CA SER A 22 -6.82 0.98 -5.32
C SER A 22 -6.89 0.92 -3.79
N GLN A 23 -6.00 0.14 -3.18
CA GLN A 23 -6.00 -0.03 -1.73
C GLN A 23 -5.29 1.14 -1.05
N THR A 24 -5.99 1.87 -0.18
CA THR A 24 -5.40 2.97 0.59
C THR A 24 -5.35 2.62 2.07
N GLN A 25 -4.16 2.68 2.66
CA GLN A 25 -3.91 2.45 4.08
C GLN A 25 -3.44 3.74 4.74
N HIS A 26 -4.17 4.20 5.76
CA HIS A 26 -3.81 5.37 6.55
C HIS A 26 -2.93 4.97 7.73
N HIS A 27 -1.88 5.75 7.99
CA HIS A 27 -0.98 5.56 9.12
C HIS A 27 -1.27 6.64 10.16
N TYR A 28 -1.37 6.26 11.43
CA TYR A 28 -1.59 7.19 12.53
C TYR A 28 -0.47 7.08 13.57
N ASP A 29 -0.10 8.19 14.19
CA ASP A 29 0.85 8.21 15.30
C ASP A 29 0.19 7.75 16.62
N ARG A 30 0.98 7.59 17.69
CA ARG A 30 0.48 7.19 19.02
C ARG A 30 -0.55 8.14 19.63
N ARG A 31 -0.70 9.36 19.10
CA ARG A 31 -1.69 10.36 19.53
C ARG A 31 -2.92 10.37 18.62
N GLY A 32 -3.00 9.49 17.63
CA GLY A 32 -4.10 9.41 16.66
C GLY A 32 -4.03 10.46 15.55
N SER A 33 -2.91 11.18 15.41
CA SER A 33 -2.71 12.13 14.31
C SER A 33 -2.25 11.40 13.06
N SER A 34 -2.64 11.88 11.87
CA SER A 34 -2.21 11.29 10.59
C SER A 34 -0.69 11.36 10.45
N ALA A 35 -0.05 10.20 10.34
CA ALA A 35 1.38 10.05 10.06
C ALA A 35 1.66 9.91 8.55
N GLY A 36 0.62 9.76 7.73
CA GLY A 36 0.71 9.61 6.28
C GLY A 36 -0.21 8.51 5.76
N LYS A 37 0.05 8.07 4.52
CA LYS A 37 -0.72 6.97 3.90
C LYS A 37 0.11 6.17 2.92
N THR A 38 -0.26 4.92 2.71
CA THR A 38 0.21 4.11 1.59
C THR A 38 -0.95 3.91 0.62
N VAL A 39 -0.72 4.14 -0.66
CA VAL A 39 -1.70 3.88 -1.73
C VAL A 39 -1.09 2.82 -2.64
N ARG A 40 -1.79 1.69 -2.78
CA ARG A 40 -1.44 0.61 -3.70
C ARG A 40 -2.35 0.66 -4.91
N PHE A 41 -1.75 0.60 -6.09
CA PHE A 41 -2.43 0.53 -7.37
C PHE A 41 -1.78 -0.56 -8.19
N GLY A 42 -2.44 -1.73 -8.27
CA GLY A 42 -1.86 -2.93 -8.86
C GLY A 42 -0.55 -3.31 -8.17
N ASP A 43 0.54 -3.32 -8.95
CA ASP A 43 1.89 -3.65 -8.47
C ASP A 43 2.70 -2.45 -7.96
N THR A 44 2.11 -1.26 -7.97
CA THR A 44 2.78 -0.04 -7.49
C THR A 44 2.26 0.39 -6.13
N ASP A 45 3.15 0.53 -5.16
CA ASP A 45 2.88 1.12 -3.85
C ASP A 45 3.50 2.52 -3.77
N ARG A 46 2.73 3.52 -3.34
CA ARG A 46 3.22 4.87 -3.07
C ARG A 46 2.97 5.22 -1.61
N ARG A 47 4.02 5.68 -0.93
CA ARG A 47 3.94 6.14 0.46
C ARG A 47 4.02 7.66 0.49
N TYR A 48 3.11 8.25 1.25
CA TYR A 48 2.96 9.68 1.44
C TYR A 48 3.22 10.03 2.89
N ASP A 49 3.86 11.18 3.13
CA ASP A 49 3.94 11.78 4.46
C ASP A 49 2.60 12.38 4.91
N ALA A 50 2.54 12.88 6.15
CA ALA A 50 1.35 13.54 6.70
C ALA A 50 0.92 14.80 5.92
N ARG A 51 1.82 15.40 5.14
CA ARG A 51 1.58 16.59 4.31
C ARG A 51 1.11 16.23 2.88
N GLY A 52 1.11 14.95 2.53
CA GLY A 52 0.73 14.46 1.21
C GLY A 52 1.87 14.41 0.19
N ASN A 53 3.13 14.56 0.60
CA ASN A 53 4.28 14.40 -0.30
C ASN A 53 4.63 12.93 -0.44
N VAL A 54 4.97 12.48 -1.66
CA VAL A 54 5.50 11.13 -1.89
C VAL A 54 6.88 11.03 -1.25
N VAL A 55 7.06 10.09 -0.34
CA VAL A 55 8.36 9.81 0.31
C VAL A 55 9.00 8.52 -0.20
N ARG A 56 8.21 7.61 -0.78
CA ARG A 56 8.70 6.35 -1.34
C ARG A 56 7.75 5.81 -2.40
N LYS A 57 8.30 5.18 -3.43
CA LYS A 57 7.56 4.39 -4.41
C LYS A 57 8.14 2.98 -4.46
N SER A 58 7.31 1.96 -4.43
CA SER A 58 7.71 0.58 -4.67
C SER A 58 6.98 0.04 -5.90
N VAL A 59 7.67 -0.69 -6.75
CA VAL A 59 7.07 -1.30 -7.95
C VAL A 59 7.46 -2.76 -7.98
N THR A 60 6.47 -3.63 -7.99
CA THR A 60 6.65 -5.07 -8.09
C THR A 60 6.58 -5.50 -9.56
N PHE A 61 7.53 -6.31 -9.98
CA PHE A 61 7.58 -6.93 -11.29
C PHE A 61 7.95 -8.40 -11.11
N GLY A 62 6.97 -9.29 -11.30
CA GLY A 62 7.10 -10.70 -10.92
C GLY A 62 7.48 -10.82 -9.44
N ASP A 63 8.54 -11.55 -9.14
CA ASP A 63 9.04 -11.78 -7.79
C ASP A 63 10.02 -10.71 -7.29
N ARG A 64 10.10 -9.54 -7.94
CA ARG A 64 11.03 -8.48 -7.54
C ARG A 64 10.31 -7.16 -7.34
N THR A 65 10.46 -6.57 -6.18
CA THR A 65 10.01 -5.24 -5.83
C THR A 65 11.19 -4.26 -5.83
N HIS A 66 11.08 -3.20 -6.60
CA HIS A 66 12.05 -2.11 -6.68
C HIS A 66 11.56 -0.94 -5.83
N HIS A 67 12.42 -0.40 -4.97
CA HIS A 67 12.10 0.73 -4.10
C HIS A 67 12.83 1.98 -4.57
N TYR A 68 12.08 3.07 -4.71
CA TYR A 68 12.55 4.36 -5.17
C TYR A 68 12.30 5.42 -4.10
N ASP A 69 13.21 6.38 -3.98
CA ASP A 69 13.00 7.58 -3.18
C ASP A 69 12.02 8.55 -3.86
N ALA A 70 11.74 9.67 -3.18
CA ALA A 70 10.87 10.74 -3.69
C ALA A 70 11.38 11.39 -4.99
N ARG A 71 12.69 11.33 -5.26
CA ARG A 71 13.34 11.88 -6.46
C ARG A 71 13.38 10.89 -7.61
N GLY A 72 12.92 9.65 -7.39
CA GLY A 72 12.94 8.57 -8.38
C GLY A 72 14.24 7.77 -8.41
N ASN A 73 15.17 7.97 -7.47
CA ASN A 73 16.39 7.17 -7.40
C ASN A 73 16.07 5.79 -6.82
N LEU A 74 16.63 4.74 -7.42
CA LEU A 74 16.52 3.39 -6.88
C LEU A 74 17.32 3.28 -5.58
N ILE A 75 16.63 3.06 -4.46
CA ILE A 75 17.23 2.94 -3.12
C ILE A 75 17.28 1.50 -2.62
N GLY A 76 16.66 0.56 -3.32
CA GLY A 76 16.71 -0.84 -2.92
C GLY A 76 15.87 -1.76 -3.80
N ARG A 77 16.09 -3.06 -3.62
CA ARG A 77 15.29 -4.12 -4.24
C ARG A 77 14.99 -5.16 -3.16
N SER A 78 13.77 -5.65 -3.14
CA SER A 78 13.36 -6.81 -2.35
C SER A 78 12.70 -7.83 -3.26
N SER A 79 12.71 -9.08 -2.86
CA SER A 79 11.90 -10.13 -3.44
C SER A 79 11.09 -10.74 -2.31
N PRO A 80 9.85 -11.22 -2.54
CA PRO A 80 9.23 -12.12 -1.60
C PRO A 80 10.07 -13.40 -1.66
N ALA A 81 11.06 -13.51 -0.76
CA ALA A 81 11.93 -14.66 -0.72
C ALA A 81 11.06 -15.92 -0.70
N PHE A 82 11.26 -16.78 -1.68
CA PHE A 82 10.56 -18.04 -1.84
C PHE A 82 10.61 -18.74 -0.48
N ARG A 83 9.43 -19.04 0.10
CA ARG A 83 9.34 -19.84 1.31
C ARG A 83 10.12 -21.12 1.05
N ASP A 84 11.15 -21.31 1.85
CA ASP A 84 11.94 -22.54 1.97
C ASP A 84 10.98 -23.73 1.99
N ARG A 85 10.84 -24.45 0.87
CA ARG A 85 10.20 -25.76 0.85
C ARG A 85 11.27 -26.75 1.29
N ARG A 86 11.32 -27.00 2.60
CA ARG A 86 11.88 -28.24 3.14
C ARG A 86 10.86 -29.37 3.01
#